data_AF-A0A9W6T798-F1
#
_entry.id   AF-A0A9W6T798-F1
#
_cell.length_a   1.000
_cell.length_b   1.000
_cell.length_c   1.000
_cell.angle_alpha   90.00
_cell.angle_beta   90.00
_cell.angle_gamma   90.00
#
_symmetry.space_group_name_H-M   'P 1'
#
loop_
_entity.id
_entity.type
_entity.pdbx_description
1 polymer ?
#
loop_
_entity_poly.entity_id
_entity_poly.type
_entity_poly.pdbx_seq_one_letter_code
_entity_poly.pdbx_strand_id
1 'polypeptide(L)'
;MDMRLFFGFVGVFNTLLLWPLLLILHFTGLEKFELPGSKEIYFILLLNCFMSFLADYLWARATLLTSPLTVTVGLSLTIPVAMVLEFVIKRQINSWVYMLGAFLICFSFYYINKSEQLDEAENHES
;
A
#
# COMPACT_ATOMS: atom_id res chain seq x y z
N MET A 1 1.35 -20.23 3.54
CA MET A 1 0.19 -19.58 4.18
C MET A 1 -0.97 -19.59 3.19
N ASP A 2 -2.14 -20.08 3.60
CA ASP A 2 -3.34 -19.99 2.77
C ASP A 2 -3.91 -18.57 2.78
N MET A 3 -3.41 -17.75 1.85
CA MET A 3 -3.80 -16.34 1.72
C MET A 3 -5.31 -16.14 1.57
N ARG A 4 -6.00 -17.13 0.99
CA ARG A 4 -7.47 -17.12 0.86
C ARG A 4 -8.19 -17.18 2.20
N LEU A 5 -7.74 -18.02 3.12
CA LEU A 5 -8.32 -18.14 4.46
C LEU A 5 -8.01 -16.89 5.29
N PHE A 6 -6.79 -16.34 5.17
CA PHE A 6 -6.40 -15.10 5.83
C PHE A 6 -7.30 -13.92 5.42
N PHE A 7 -7.46 -13.66 4.12
CA PHE A 7 -8.37 -12.62 3.63
C PHE A 7 -9.84 -12.88 4.01
N GLY A 8 -10.26 -14.15 4.05
CA GLY A 8 -11.59 -14.54 4.50
C GLY A 8 -11.84 -14.16 5.96
N PHE A 9 -10.91 -14.48 6.86
CA PHE A 9 -11.01 -14.10 8.28
C PHE A 9 -10.92 -12.58 8.47
N VAL A 10 -9.96 -11.91 7.81
CA VAL A 10 -9.83 -10.45 7.88
C VAL A 10 -11.14 -9.79 7.44
N GLY A 11 -11.75 -10.24 6.35
CA GLY A 11 -13.05 -9.74 5.89
C GLY A 11 -14.16 -9.95 6.91
N VAL A 12 -14.29 -11.17 7.46
CA VAL A 12 -15.31 -11.51 8.46
C VAL A 12 -15.13 -10.67 9.73
N PHE A 13 -13.92 -10.57 10.26
CA PHE A 13 -13.65 -9.74 11.45
C PHE A 13 -13.88 -8.26 11.17
N ASN A 14 -13.47 -7.76 10.00
CA ASN A 14 -13.70 -6.37 9.62
C ASN A 14 -15.20 -6.07 9.55
N THR A 15 -16.02 -6.94 8.96
CA THR A 15 -17.47 -6.76 8.93
C THR A 15 -18.10 -6.87 10.32
N LEU A 16 -17.70 -7.87 11.13
CA LEU A 16 -18.26 -8.06 12.47
C LEU A 16 -17.87 -6.96 13.47
N LEU A 17 -16.69 -6.35 13.32
CA LEU A 17 -16.19 -5.32 14.23
C LEU A 17 -16.55 -3.90 13.77
N LEU A 18 -16.43 -3.56 12.47
CA LEU A 18 -16.76 -2.21 12.00
C LEU A 18 -18.26 -1.96 11.98
N TRP A 19 -19.09 -2.96 11.67
CA TRP A 19 -20.55 -2.76 11.61
C TRP A 19 -21.15 -2.26 12.93
N PRO A 20 -20.91 -2.89 14.10
CA PRO A 20 -21.40 -2.37 15.38
C PRO A 20 -20.73 -1.05 15.77
N LEU A 21 -19.45 -0.83 15.40
CA LEU A 21 -18.79 0.46 15.65
C LEU A 21 -19.51 1.62 14.96
N LEU A 22 -19.90 1.45 13.69
CA LEU A 22 -20.67 2.44 12.93
C LEU A 22 -22.03 2.73 13.60
N LEU A 23 -22.73 1.70 14.08
CA LEU A 23 -23.99 1.86 14.80
C LEU A 23 -23.80 2.64 16.12
N ILE A 24 -22.79 2.29 16.90
CA ILE A 24 -22.46 3.00 18.16
C ILE A 24 -22.16 4.48 17.88
N LEU A 25 -21.37 4.76 16.83
CA LEU A 25 -21.00 6.12 16.46
C LEU A 25 -22.20 6.95 15.98
N HIS A 26 -23.16 6.30 15.32
CA HIS A 26 -24.44 6.92 14.95
C HIS A 26 -25.32 7.22 16.17
N PHE A 27 -25.47 6.27 17.11
CA PHE A 27 -26.29 6.45 18.31
C PHE A 27 -25.69 7.47 19.30
N THR A 28 -24.36 7.60 19.32
CA THR A 28 -23.66 8.61 20.14
C THR A 28 -23.67 10.00 19.50
N GLY A 29 -24.19 10.15 18.28
CA GLY A 29 -24.32 11.43 17.58
C GLY A 29 -23.01 12.04 17.10
N LEU A 30 -21.91 11.29 17.15
CA LEU A 30 -20.59 11.71 16.71
C LEU A 30 -20.47 11.73 15.17
N GLU A 31 -21.11 10.78 14.48
CA GLU A 31 -21.25 10.79 13.02
C GLU A 31 -22.71 10.55 12.59
N LYS A 32 -23.24 11.41 11.72
CA LYS A 32 -24.52 11.16 11.04
C LYS A 32 -24.26 10.18 9.91
N PHE A 33 -24.95 9.04 9.93
CA PHE A 33 -24.88 8.05 8.87
C PHE A 33 -25.64 8.59 7.64
N GLU A 34 -24.96 9.37 6.81
CA GLU A 34 -25.50 9.91 5.57
C GLU A 34 -24.91 9.13 4.39
N LEU A 35 -25.79 8.63 3.52
CA LEU A 35 -25.37 7.98 2.28
C LEU A 35 -24.82 9.04 1.32
N PRO A 36 -23.79 8.73 0.52
CA PRO A 36 -23.19 9.69 -0.39
C PRO A 36 -24.25 10.21 -1.38
N GLY A 37 -24.54 11.52 -1.35
CA GLY A 37 -25.72 12.10 -2.00
C GLY A 37 -25.67 12.17 -3.54
N SER A 38 -24.51 11.94 -4.15
CA SER A 38 -24.30 12.14 -5.60
C SER A 38 -23.73 10.90 -6.29
N LYS A 39 -24.18 10.63 -7.52
CA LYS A 39 -23.70 9.50 -8.35
C LYS A 39 -22.20 9.53 -8.60
N GLU A 40 -21.62 10.73 -8.69
CA GLU A 40 -20.17 10.94 -8.85
C GLU A 40 -19.39 10.44 -7.64
N ILE A 41 -19.87 10.71 -6.43
CA ILE A 41 -19.25 10.26 -5.18
C ILE A 41 -19.31 8.74 -5.09
N TYR A 42 -20.46 8.14 -5.45
CA TYR A 42 -20.58 6.69 -5.55
C TYR A 42 -19.57 6.09 -6.54
N PHE A 43 -19.39 6.70 -7.71
CA PHE A 43 -18.44 6.21 -8.71
C PHE A 43 -17.00 6.30 -8.20
N ILE A 44 -16.60 7.42 -7.61
CA ILE A 44 -15.27 7.61 -7.03
C ILE A 44 -15.04 6.61 -5.88
N LEU A 45 -16.04 6.41 -5.02
CA LEU A 45 -15.97 5.46 -3.92
C LEU A 45 -15.80 4.02 -4.43
N LEU A 46 -16.61 3.59 -5.40
CA LEU A 46 -16.49 2.26 -5.99
C LEU A 46 -15.14 2.07 -6.69
N LEU A 47 -14.67 3.08 -7.42
CA LEU A 47 -13.37 3.04 -8.07
C LEU A 47 -12.24 2.94 -7.04
N ASN A 48 -12.29 3.73 -5.96
CA ASN A 48 -11.31 3.66 -4.88
C ASN A 48 -11.33 2.29 -4.20
N CYS A 49 -12.51 1.78 -3.83
CA CYS A 49 -12.65 0.44 -3.25
C CYS A 49 -12.07 -0.64 -4.16
N PHE A 50 -12.34 -0.57 -5.46
CA PHE A 50 -11.82 -1.53 -6.43
C PHE A 50 -10.29 -1.45 -6.55
N MET A 51 -9.73 -0.24 -6.62
CA MET A 51 -8.28 -0.02 -6.70
C MET A 51 -7.56 -0.48 -5.43
N SER A 52 -8.11 -0.17 -4.25
CA SER A 52 -7.58 -0.65 -2.97
C SER A 52 -7.61 -2.18 -2.87
N PHE A 53 -8.74 -2.80 -3.21
CA PHE A 53 -8.85 -4.25 -3.24
C PHE A 53 -7.82 -4.89 -4.20
N LEU A 54 -7.65 -4.30 -5.38
CA LEU A 54 -6.67 -4.78 -6.35
C LEU A 54 -5.22 -4.61 -5.83
N ALA A 55 -4.91 -3.50 -5.17
CA ALA A 55 -3.60 -3.25 -4.57
C ALA A 55 -3.28 -4.29 -3.49
N ASP A 56 -4.20 -4.56 -2.58
CA ASP A 56 -4.03 -5.57 -1.52
C ASP A 56 -3.86 -6.98 -2.11
N TYR A 57 -4.62 -7.30 -3.16
CA TYR A 57 -4.49 -8.56 -3.88
C TYR A 57 -3.14 -8.73 -4.57
N LEU A 58 -2.67 -7.69 -5.27
CA LEU A 58 -1.37 -7.68 -5.94
C LEU A 58 -0.23 -7.76 -4.92
N TRP A 59 -0.33 -7.03 -3.81
CA TRP A 59 0.60 -7.12 -2.70
C TRP A 59 0.70 -8.55 -2.16
N ALA A 60 -0.44 -9.18 -1.92
CA ALA A 60 -0.52 -10.55 -1.44
C ALA A 60 0.11 -11.55 -2.43
N ARG A 61 -0.17 -11.39 -3.73
CA ARG A 61 0.42 -12.23 -4.78
C ARG A 61 1.92 -12.01 -4.95
N ALA A 62 2.38 -10.77 -4.93
CA ALA A 62 3.80 -10.45 -5.02
C ALA A 62 4.55 -11.06 -3.83
N THR A 63 3.99 -10.95 -2.63
CA THR A 63 4.57 -11.51 -1.40
C THR A 63 4.71 -13.02 -1.46
N LEU A 64 3.80 -13.71 -2.15
CA LEU A 64 3.85 -15.16 -2.36
C LEU A 64 4.83 -15.59 -3.46
N LEU A 65 5.04 -14.75 -4.47
CA LEU A 65 5.87 -15.07 -5.64
C LEU A 65 7.34 -14.69 -5.47
N THR A 66 7.62 -13.63 -4.71
CA THR A 66 8.98 -13.20 -4.38
C THR A 66 9.22 -13.40 -2.89
N SER A 67 9.25 -12.33 -2.11
CA SER A 67 9.37 -12.38 -0.66
C SER A 67 8.67 -11.14 -0.07
N PRO A 68 8.18 -11.21 1.19
CA PRO A 68 7.68 -10.03 1.90
C PRO A 68 8.69 -8.87 1.95
N LEU A 69 9.99 -9.18 1.96
CA LEU A 69 11.08 -8.21 1.97
C LEU A 69 11.10 -7.41 0.66
N THR A 70 11.17 -8.11 -0.47
CA THR A 70 11.19 -7.49 -1.80
C THR A 70 9.94 -6.65 -2.07
N VAL A 71 8.77 -7.05 -1.57
CA VAL A 71 7.52 -6.26 -1.71
C VAL A 71 7.55 -4.99 -0.87
N THR A 72 8.05 -5.06 0.36
CA THR A 72 8.17 -3.89 1.25
C THR A 72 9.14 -2.86 0.70
N VAL A 73 10.22 -3.36 0.08
CA VAL A 73 11.15 -2.58 -0.72
C VAL A 73 10.37 -1.97 -1.89
N GLY A 74 9.69 -2.72 -2.76
CA GLY A 74 8.88 -2.15 -3.84
C GLY A 74 7.93 -1.00 -3.41
N LEU A 75 7.24 -1.14 -2.29
CA LEU A 75 6.36 -0.10 -1.73
C LEU A 75 7.12 1.17 -1.32
N SER A 76 8.31 1.04 -0.74
CA SER A 76 9.12 2.20 -0.37
C SER A 76 9.69 2.93 -1.59
N LEU A 77 9.80 2.27 -2.75
CA LEU A 77 10.24 2.87 -4.02
C LEU A 77 9.14 3.75 -4.62
N THR A 78 7.89 3.55 -4.20
CA THR A 78 6.78 4.42 -4.55
C THR A 78 7.06 5.86 -4.14
N ILE A 79 7.81 6.10 -3.06
CA ILE A 79 8.17 7.45 -2.59
C ILE A 79 9.05 8.19 -3.62
N PRO A 80 10.24 7.72 -4.02
CA PRO A 80 11.05 8.38 -5.03
C PRO A 80 10.37 8.40 -6.41
N VAL A 81 9.61 7.35 -6.77
CA VAL A 81 8.83 7.34 -8.03
C VAL A 81 7.77 8.44 -8.02
N ALA A 82 7.04 8.62 -6.92
CA ALA A 82 6.08 9.70 -6.76
C ALA A 82 6.77 11.06 -6.88
N MET A 83 7.95 11.24 -6.30
CA MET A 83 8.72 12.47 -6.44
C MET A 83 9.13 12.77 -7.90
N VAL A 84 9.57 11.75 -8.65
CA VAL A 84 9.86 11.91 -10.09
C VAL A 84 8.59 12.27 -10.85
N LEU A 85 7.48 11.62 -10.54
CA LEU A 85 6.19 11.89 -11.18
C LEU A 85 5.73 13.34 -10.91
N GLU A 86 5.88 13.82 -9.69
CA GLU A 86 5.60 15.22 -9.34
C GLU A 86 6.51 16.20 -10.09
N PHE A 87 7.81 15.91 -10.19
CA PHE A 87 8.75 16.73 -10.96
C PHE A 87 8.36 16.80 -12.45
N VAL A 88 7.97 15.67 -13.05
CA VAL A 88 7.58 15.60 -14.46
C VAL A 88 6.26 16.34 -14.71
N ILE A 89 5.25 16.14 -13.85
CA ILE A 89 3.91 16.71 -14.05
C ILE A 89 3.85 18.19 -13.64
N LYS A 90 4.36 18.53 -12.46
CA LYS A 90 4.24 19.88 -11.89
C LYS A 90 5.42 20.79 -12.26
N ARG A 91 6.53 20.25 -12.80
CA ARG A 91 7.78 20.97 -13.13
C ARG A 91 8.35 21.81 -11.97
N GLN A 92 7.98 21.48 -10.73
CA GLN A 92 8.51 22.13 -9.54
C GLN A 92 9.64 21.30 -8.97
N ILE A 93 10.77 21.97 -8.74
CA ILE A 93 11.92 21.37 -8.05
C ILE A 93 11.67 21.60 -6.56
N ASN A 94 11.42 20.52 -5.81
CA ASN A 94 11.30 20.63 -4.36
C ASN A 94 12.64 21.05 -3.74
N SER A 95 12.56 21.57 -2.51
CA SER A 95 13.70 21.99 -1.68
C SER A 95 14.86 20.97 -1.71
N TRP A 96 16.09 21.45 -1.56
CA TRP A 96 17.31 20.62 -1.54
C TRP A 96 17.21 19.40 -0.60
N VAL A 97 16.49 19.55 0.51
CA VAL A 97 16.22 18.48 1.49
C VAL A 97 15.45 17.30 0.88
N TYR A 98 14.46 17.57 0.01
CA TYR A 98 13.70 16.53 -0.68
C TYR A 98 14.59 15.72 -1.61
N MET A 99 15.45 16.39 -2.38
CA MET A 99 16.36 15.71 -3.31
C MET A 99 17.36 14.80 -2.56
N LEU A 100 17.83 15.26 -1.40
CA LEU A 100 18.71 14.47 -0.52
C LEU A 100 17.98 13.24 0.06
N GLY A 101 16.71 13.40 0.47
CA GLY A 101 15.86 12.29 0.91
C GLY A 101 15.62 11.24 -0.18
N ALA A 102 15.31 11.67 -1.41
CA ALA A 102 15.14 10.77 -2.55
C ALA A 102 16.42 9.97 -2.83
N PHE A 103 17.58 10.63 -2.79
CA PHE A 103 18.87 9.98 -2.98
C PHE A 103 19.16 8.93 -1.90
N LEU A 104 18.90 9.23 -0.63
CA LEU A 104 19.04 8.29 0.49
C LEU A 104 18.15 7.06 0.33
N ILE A 105 16.89 7.24 -0.10
CA ILE A 105 15.98 6.12 -0.37
C ILE A 105 16.55 5.28 -1.51
N CYS A 106 16.87 5.87 -2.67
CA CYS A 106 17.46 5.13 -3.79
C CYS A 106 18.76 4.38 -3.40
N PHE A 107 19.61 4.98 -2.58
CA PHE A 107 20.85 4.37 -2.10
C PHE A 107 20.58 3.17 -1.18
N SER A 108 19.63 3.32 -0.24
CA SER A 108 19.23 2.25 0.67
C SER A 108 18.68 1.04 -0.09
N PHE A 109 17.91 1.30 -1.15
CA PHE A 109 17.39 0.29 -2.06
C PHE A 109 18.46 -0.47 -2.82
N TYR A 110 19.42 0.27 -3.38
CA TYR A 110 20.53 -0.33 -4.12
C TYR A 110 21.33 -1.29 -3.23
N TYR A 111 21.57 -0.90 -1.98
CA TYR A 111 22.27 -1.74 -1.01
C TYR A 111 21.46 -3.00 -0.65
N ILE A 112 20.17 -2.85 -0.33
CA ILE A 112 19.27 -3.96 0.01
C ILE A 112 19.13 -4.97 -1.13
N ASN A 113 18.96 -4.50 -2.38
CA ASN A 113 18.82 -5.41 -3.50
C ASN A 113 20.13 -6.19 -3.76
N LYS A 114 21.28 -5.56 -3.49
CA LYS A 114 22.58 -6.24 -3.59
C LYS A 114 22.77 -7.26 -2.46
N SER A 115 22.35 -6.96 -1.23
CA SER A 115 22.43 -7.93 -0.13
C SER A 115 21.53 -9.14 -0.37
N GLU A 116 20.29 -8.93 -0.85
CA GLU A 116 19.39 -10.04 -1.20
C GLU A 116 20.01 -10.97 -2.27
N GLN A 117 20.66 -10.41 -3.30
CA GLN A 117 21.34 -11.22 -4.33
C GLN A 117 22.56 -12.00 -3.80
N LEU A 118 23.27 -11.44 -2.82
CA LEU A 118 24.42 -12.10 -2.19
C LEU A 118 23.95 -13.27 -1.31
N ASP A 119 22.89 -13.06 -0.53
CA ASP A 119 22.28 -14.10 0.32
C ASP A 119 21.69 -15.25 -0.52
N GLU A 120 21.11 -14.95 -1.70
CA GLU A 120 20.65 -15.98 -2.64
C GLU A 120 21.81 -16.77 -3.27
N ALA A 121 22.91 -16.10 -3.64
CA ALA A 121 24.07 -16.76 -4.25
C ALA A 121 24.80 -17.70 -3.27
N GLU A 122 24.92 -17.31 -2.00
CA GLU A 122 25.59 -18.13 -0.96
C GLU A 122 24.77 -19.39 -0.60
N ASN A 123 23.43 -19.30 -0.61
CA ASN A 123 22.54 -20.45 -0.38
C ASN A 123 22.48 -21.44 -1.55
N HIS A 124 22.93 -21.06 -2.74
CA HIS A 124 22.97 -21.96 -3.91
C HIS A 124 24.29 -22.74 -4.04
N GLU A 125 25.34 -22.37 -3.30
CA GLU A 125 26.64 -23.05 -3.31
C GLU A 125 26.82 -24.09 -2.18
N SER A 126 25.89 -24.18 -1.21
CA SER A 126 25.88 -25.18 -0.12
C SER A 126 24.96 -26.37 -0.40
#